data_AF-A0AAE5XM21-F1
#
_entry.id   AF-A0AAE5XM21-F1
#
_cell.length_a   1.000
_cell.length_b   1.000
_cell.length_c   1.000
_cell.angle_alpha   90.00
_cell.angle_beta   90.00
_cell.angle_gamma   90.00
#
_symmetry.space_group_name_H-M   'P 1'
#
loop_
_entity.id
_entity.type
_entity.pdbx_description
1 polymer ?
#
loop_
_entity_poly.entity_id
_entity_poly.type
_entity_poly.pdbx_seq_one_letter_code
_entity_poly.pdbx_strand_id
1 'polypeptide(L)'
;MMEKISNLNEFPDFLLERIRRIMREDKFSAYRYLESVVDESQRRYLMAFFRDVIGGKVEAAEWRRANCRVISISVESMLRTPVKEWPLIDRGDGIFIQIMPNLSYDDADTVAGSLALYDESLSYRSENVRFTMRYREFSPVFVNDVVASSRRYIAYRFYRCFLVENDAFLKSATVEDMVELAYPGFSMDSLSIDARVALTGLLAEVNSSEYKINYTPGFWGKDEVYQ
;
A
#
# COMPACT_ATOMS: atom_id res chain seq x y z
N MET A 1 -38.81 6.85 -18.16
CA MET A 1 -37.70 5.88 -18.17
C MET A 1 -36.93 6.07 -16.87
N MET A 2 -36.70 5.01 -16.10
CA MET A 2 -35.83 5.12 -14.93
C MET A 2 -34.39 5.26 -15.42
N GLU A 3 -33.69 6.28 -14.96
CA GLU A 3 -32.28 6.46 -15.28
C GLU A 3 -31.47 5.29 -14.70
N LYS A 4 -30.59 4.69 -15.51
CA LYS A 4 -29.76 3.58 -15.06
C LYS A 4 -28.68 4.08 -14.11
N ILE A 5 -28.36 3.28 -13.11
CA ILE A 5 -27.33 3.61 -12.14
C ILE A 5 -25.95 3.49 -12.79
N SER A 6 -25.31 4.63 -13.00
CA SER A 6 -23.94 4.71 -13.52
C SER A 6 -22.88 4.67 -12.42
N ASN A 7 -23.26 4.91 -11.14
CA ASN A 7 -22.38 4.84 -9.98
C ASN A 7 -22.85 3.88 -8.88
N LEU A 8 -22.11 2.79 -8.69
CA LEU A 8 -22.38 1.82 -7.64
C LEU A 8 -22.08 2.37 -6.23
N ASN A 9 -21.24 3.40 -6.09
CA ASN A 9 -21.05 4.05 -4.79
C ASN A 9 -22.19 5.03 -4.42
N GLU A 10 -23.04 5.39 -5.37
CA GLU A 10 -24.22 6.23 -5.14
C GLU A 10 -25.51 5.41 -5.32
N PHE A 11 -25.42 4.10 -5.07
CA PHE A 11 -26.54 3.20 -5.28
C PHE A 11 -27.69 3.57 -4.32
N PRO A 12 -28.90 3.85 -4.81
CA PRO A 12 -29.97 4.33 -3.95
C PRO A 12 -30.40 3.30 -2.89
N ASP A 13 -30.53 3.74 -1.64
CA ASP A 13 -30.85 2.86 -0.50
C ASP A 13 -32.15 2.07 -0.70
N PHE A 14 -33.18 2.70 -1.25
CA PHE A 14 -34.47 2.02 -1.52
C PHE A 14 -34.32 0.85 -2.51
N LEU A 15 -33.37 0.92 -3.45
CA LEU A 15 -33.07 -0.18 -4.36
C LEU A 15 -32.19 -1.24 -3.68
N LEU A 16 -31.25 -0.86 -2.82
CA LEU A 16 -30.49 -1.81 -1.99
C LEU A 16 -31.42 -2.65 -1.14
N GLU A 17 -32.36 -2.02 -0.42
CA GLU A 17 -33.36 -2.70 0.40
C GLU A 17 -34.21 -3.67 -0.43
N ARG A 18 -34.67 -3.21 -1.60
CA ARG A 18 -35.44 -4.06 -2.51
C ARG A 18 -34.66 -5.27 -2.99
N ILE A 19 -33.41 -5.09 -3.43
CA ILE A 19 -32.53 -6.20 -3.85
C ILE A 19 -32.27 -7.14 -2.68
N ARG A 20 -31.96 -6.62 -1.50
CA ARG A 20 -31.73 -7.40 -0.27
C ARG A 20 -32.95 -8.23 0.10
N ARG A 21 -34.16 -7.70 -0.09
CA ARG A 21 -35.41 -8.46 0.11
C ARG A 21 -35.53 -9.61 -0.90
N ILE A 22 -35.31 -9.36 -2.19
CA ILE A 22 -35.32 -10.41 -3.22
C ILE A 22 -34.25 -11.47 -2.91
N MET A 23 -33.07 -11.05 -2.45
CA MET A 23 -31.96 -11.95 -2.14
C MET A 23 -32.29 -12.96 -1.03
N ARG A 24 -33.19 -12.62 -0.10
CA ARG A 24 -33.66 -13.55 0.95
C ARG A 24 -34.50 -14.70 0.38
N GLU A 25 -35.13 -14.48 -0.77
CA GLU A 25 -35.97 -15.47 -1.46
C GLU A 25 -35.16 -16.20 -2.53
N ASP A 26 -34.48 -15.45 -3.40
CA ASP A 26 -33.66 -15.98 -4.49
C ASP A 26 -32.49 -15.03 -4.83
N LYS A 27 -31.27 -15.53 -4.62
CA LYS A 27 -30.04 -14.82 -4.96
C LYS A 27 -29.91 -14.56 -6.46
N PHE A 28 -30.36 -15.50 -7.30
CA PHE A 28 -30.23 -15.37 -8.75
C PHE A 28 -31.13 -14.24 -9.26
N SER A 29 -32.41 -14.22 -8.87
CA SER A 29 -33.34 -13.13 -9.18
C SER A 29 -32.86 -11.78 -8.65
N ALA A 30 -32.27 -11.73 -7.45
CA ALA A 30 -31.71 -10.50 -6.92
C ALA A 30 -30.54 -9.97 -7.77
N TYR A 31 -29.65 -10.85 -8.21
CA TYR A 31 -28.55 -10.49 -9.11
C TYR A 31 -29.07 -10.01 -10.48
N ARG A 32 -30.05 -10.71 -11.07
CA ARG A 32 -30.69 -10.28 -12.32
C ARG A 32 -31.40 -8.94 -12.20
N TYR A 33 -32.03 -8.67 -11.06
CA TYR A 33 -32.64 -7.37 -10.79
C TYR A 33 -31.58 -6.27 -10.68
N LEU A 34 -30.46 -6.52 -9.97
CA LEU A 34 -29.30 -5.62 -9.94
C LEU A 34 -28.78 -5.33 -11.37
N GLU A 35 -28.57 -6.36 -12.20
CA GLU A 35 -28.14 -6.20 -13.60
C GLU A 35 -29.10 -5.33 -14.44
N SER A 36 -30.40 -5.33 -14.12
CA SER A 36 -31.42 -4.59 -14.87
C SER A 36 -31.44 -3.08 -14.58
N VAL A 37 -31.02 -2.68 -13.37
CA VAL A 37 -31.09 -1.28 -12.90
C VAL A 37 -29.77 -0.52 -13.04
N VAL A 38 -28.67 -1.23 -13.27
CA VAL A 38 -27.33 -0.67 -13.46
C VAL A 38 -27.00 -0.45 -14.93
N ASP A 39 -26.15 0.54 -15.19
CA ASP A 39 -25.60 0.78 -16.52
C ASP A 39 -24.64 -0.34 -16.96
N GLU A 40 -24.53 -0.56 -18.28
CA GLU A 40 -23.71 -1.63 -18.84
C GLU A 40 -22.21 -1.47 -18.51
N SER A 41 -21.72 -0.24 -18.37
CA SER A 41 -20.35 0.06 -17.95
C SER A 41 -19.99 -0.52 -16.56
N GLN A 42 -20.99 -0.85 -15.75
CA GLN A 42 -20.80 -1.34 -14.39
C GLN A 42 -20.72 -2.87 -14.30
N ARG A 43 -21.05 -3.60 -15.38
CA ARG A 43 -21.19 -5.08 -15.38
C ARG A 43 -19.99 -5.82 -14.79
N ARG A 44 -18.77 -5.39 -15.11
CA ARG A 44 -17.53 -6.01 -14.62
C ARG A 44 -17.37 -6.00 -13.09
N TYR A 45 -18.16 -5.17 -12.40
CA TYR A 45 -18.06 -4.95 -10.96
C TYR A 45 -19.21 -5.57 -10.17
N LEU A 46 -20.30 -5.97 -10.83
CA LEU A 46 -21.56 -6.32 -10.17
C LEU A 46 -21.44 -7.51 -9.24
N MET A 47 -20.70 -8.56 -9.62
CA MET A 47 -20.54 -9.73 -8.77
C MET A 47 -19.88 -9.39 -7.43
N ALA A 48 -18.85 -8.53 -7.46
CA ALA A 48 -18.20 -8.05 -6.26
C ALA A 48 -19.12 -7.12 -5.44
N PHE A 49 -19.84 -6.22 -6.11
CA PHE A 49 -20.80 -5.33 -5.45
C PHE A 49 -21.90 -6.11 -4.74
N PHE A 50 -22.44 -7.13 -5.43
CA PHE A 50 -23.48 -8.01 -4.91
C PHE A 50 -23.00 -8.75 -3.66
N ARG A 51 -21.80 -9.34 -3.71
CA ARG A 51 -21.24 -10.05 -2.55
C ARG A 51 -20.97 -9.14 -1.35
N ASP A 52 -20.41 -7.96 -1.60
CA ASP A 52 -19.90 -7.08 -0.54
C ASP A 52 -21.00 -6.15 0.01
N VAL A 53 -21.73 -5.46 -0.86
CA VAL A 53 -22.72 -4.43 -0.48
C VAL A 53 -24.10 -5.01 -0.26
N ILE A 54 -24.61 -5.78 -1.23
CA ILE A 54 -25.92 -6.44 -1.08
C ILE A 54 -25.84 -7.49 0.03
N GLY A 55 -24.71 -8.20 0.14
CA GLY A 55 -24.40 -9.11 1.24
C GLY A 55 -24.21 -8.45 2.61
N GLY A 56 -24.24 -7.12 2.72
CA GLY A 56 -24.22 -6.39 3.99
C GLY A 56 -22.87 -6.31 4.69
N LYS A 57 -21.76 -6.52 3.97
CA LYS A 57 -20.40 -6.42 4.54
C LYS A 57 -19.89 -4.99 4.59
N VAL A 58 -20.35 -4.14 3.68
CA VAL A 58 -19.93 -2.74 3.56
C VAL A 58 -21.02 -1.90 2.93
N GLU A 59 -21.10 -0.63 3.30
CA GLU A 59 -22.05 0.31 2.70
C GLU A 59 -21.68 0.65 1.26
N ALA A 60 -22.69 0.97 0.43
CA ALA A 60 -22.47 1.30 -0.97
C ALA A 60 -21.51 2.48 -1.16
N ALA A 61 -21.70 3.54 -0.36
CA ALA A 61 -20.86 4.74 -0.36
C ALA A 61 -19.38 4.46 -0.05
N GLU A 62 -19.11 3.39 0.67
CA GLU A 62 -17.78 3.03 1.15
C GLU A 62 -17.11 1.93 0.32
N TRP A 63 -17.90 1.23 -0.49
CA TRP A 63 -17.44 0.03 -1.17
C TRP A 63 -16.30 0.33 -2.15
N ARG A 64 -15.13 -0.26 -1.86
CA ARG A 64 -13.93 -0.16 -2.70
C ARG A 64 -13.50 1.30 -3.00
N ARG A 65 -13.87 2.24 -2.12
CA ARG A 65 -13.16 3.52 -1.99
C ARG A 65 -11.83 3.25 -1.31
N ALA A 66 -10.77 3.83 -1.85
CA ALA A 66 -9.46 3.73 -1.25
C ALA A 66 -8.74 5.03 -1.50
N ASN A 67 -8.33 5.72 -0.46
CA ASN A 67 -7.81 7.08 -0.61
C ASN A 67 -6.31 7.07 -0.89
N CYS A 68 -5.66 5.91 -1.04
CA CYS A 68 -4.22 5.82 -1.21
C CYS A 68 -3.82 4.91 -2.36
N ARG A 69 -2.81 5.35 -3.12
CA ARG A 69 -2.02 4.52 -4.02
C ARG A 69 -0.63 4.32 -3.43
N VAL A 70 -0.24 3.08 -3.22
CA VAL A 70 1.01 2.71 -2.55
C VAL A 70 2.02 2.15 -3.53
N ILE A 71 3.31 2.42 -3.34
CA ILE A 71 4.37 1.85 -4.19
C ILE A 71 4.47 0.34 -4.00
N SER A 72 4.34 -0.40 -5.10
CA SER A 72 4.41 -1.86 -5.20
C SER A 72 5.48 -2.28 -6.22
N ILE A 73 6.72 -1.88 -5.97
CA ILE A 73 7.91 -2.35 -6.70
C ILE A 73 8.62 -3.45 -5.89
N SER A 74 9.38 -4.33 -6.54
CA SER A 74 10.17 -5.35 -5.84
C SER A 74 11.32 -4.70 -5.08
N VAL A 75 11.79 -5.34 -4.00
CA VAL A 75 12.98 -4.87 -3.25
C VAL A 75 14.18 -4.73 -4.18
N GLU A 76 14.40 -5.70 -5.08
CA GLU A 76 15.46 -5.60 -6.09
C GLU A 76 15.33 -4.33 -6.95
N SER A 77 14.12 -3.97 -7.37
CA SER A 77 13.88 -2.74 -8.12
C SER A 77 14.15 -1.49 -7.29
N MET A 78 13.79 -1.50 -6.00
CA MET A 78 14.10 -0.41 -5.05
C MET A 78 15.60 -0.19 -4.91
N LEU A 79 16.39 -1.27 -4.89
CA LEU A 79 17.84 -1.20 -4.74
C LEU A 79 18.53 -0.61 -5.98
N ARG A 80 18.01 -0.89 -7.19
CA ARG A 80 18.62 -0.45 -8.46
C ARG A 80 18.13 0.92 -8.94
N THR A 81 16.88 1.26 -8.65
CA THR A 81 16.20 2.40 -9.30
C THR A 81 16.24 3.63 -8.39
N PRO A 82 16.75 4.79 -8.85
CA PRO A 82 16.67 6.05 -8.11
C PRO A 82 15.23 6.37 -7.71
N VAL A 83 15.04 6.92 -6.51
CA VAL A 83 13.70 7.21 -5.95
C VAL A 83 12.88 8.11 -6.86
N LYS A 84 13.51 9.11 -7.47
CA LYS A 84 12.85 10.05 -8.41
C LYS A 84 12.22 9.37 -9.63
N GLU A 85 12.64 8.15 -9.97
CA GLU A 85 12.16 7.37 -11.12
C GLU A 85 11.04 6.39 -10.72
N TRP A 86 10.60 6.41 -9.46
CA TRP A 86 9.56 5.50 -9.00
C TRP A 86 8.17 5.88 -9.54
N PRO A 87 7.30 4.90 -9.88
CA PRO A 87 6.02 5.14 -10.58
C PRO A 87 4.99 6.07 -9.90
N LEU A 88 5.15 6.34 -8.60
CA LEU A 88 4.28 7.24 -7.83
C LEU A 88 4.87 8.63 -7.60
N ILE A 89 6.17 8.81 -7.84
CA ILE A 89 6.89 10.07 -7.59
C ILE A 89 6.87 10.97 -8.84
N ASP A 90 6.74 10.37 -10.02
CA ASP A 90 6.66 11.06 -11.32
C ASP A 90 5.29 11.75 -11.58
N ARG A 91 4.26 11.47 -10.77
CA ARG A 91 2.89 11.97 -10.96
C ARG A 91 2.60 13.25 -10.18
N GLY A 92 3.47 14.25 -10.29
CA GLY A 92 3.39 15.54 -9.57
C GLY A 92 1.95 16.03 -9.30
N ASP A 93 1.77 16.58 -8.09
CA ASP A 93 0.55 17.18 -7.52
C ASP A 93 -0.39 16.26 -6.73
N GLY A 94 0.11 15.63 -5.65
CA GLY A 94 -0.75 15.05 -4.63
C GLY A 94 -0.11 15.01 -3.24
N ILE A 95 -0.92 14.68 -2.23
CA ILE A 95 -0.47 14.66 -0.83
C ILE A 95 0.22 13.33 -0.57
N PHE A 96 1.53 13.36 -0.30
CA PHE A 96 2.26 12.16 0.08
C PHE A 96 2.08 11.86 1.56
N ILE A 97 1.81 10.60 1.84
CA ILE A 97 1.75 10.06 3.19
C ILE A 97 2.63 8.83 3.31
N GLN A 98 3.03 8.50 4.53
CA GLN A 98 3.70 7.27 4.87
C GLN A 98 2.71 6.33 5.59
N ILE A 99 2.66 5.09 5.15
CA ILE A 99 1.87 4.04 5.82
C ILE A 99 2.70 3.51 6.97
N MET A 100 2.31 3.82 8.21
CA MET A 100 3.06 3.34 9.38
C MET A 100 2.93 1.83 9.55
N PRO A 101 4.01 1.13 9.94
CA PRO A 101 3.94 -0.30 10.23
C PRO A 101 3.04 -0.55 11.45
N ASN A 102 2.20 -1.59 11.38
CA ASN A 102 1.40 -2.02 12.51
C ASN A 102 2.16 -3.11 13.29
N LEU A 103 2.55 -2.80 14.53
CA LEU A 103 3.34 -3.69 15.40
C LEU A 103 2.56 -4.90 15.93
N SER A 104 1.22 -4.88 15.87
CA SER A 104 0.38 -5.95 16.43
C SER A 104 0.01 -7.05 15.44
N TYR A 105 0.36 -6.88 14.16
CA TYR A 105 0.07 -7.86 13.11
C TYR A 105 1.39 -8.42 12.59
N ASP A 106 1.55 -9.73 12.70
CA ASP A 106 2.60 -10.51 12.03
C ASP A 106 2.31 -10.63 10.53
N ASP A 107 1.80 -9.55 9.94
CA ASP A 107 1.38 -9.56 8.56
C ASP A 107 2.62 -9.42 7.68
N ALA A 108 2.70 -10.33 6.72
CA ALA A 108 3.54 -10.24 5.52
C ALA A 108 3.09 -9.08 4.61
N ASP A 109 2.54 -8.00 5.17
CA ASP A 109 1.99 -6.89 4.43
C ASP A 109 3.14 -6.08 3.82
N THR A 110 3.37 -6.32 2.52
CA THR A 110 4.38 -5.65 1.70
C THR A 110 4.20 -4.12 1.62
N VAL A 111 3.09 -3.61 2.16
CA VAL A 111 2.64 -2.22 2.10
C VAL A 111 3.11 -1.41 3.33
N ALA A 112 3.34 -2.08 4.46
CA ALA A 112 3.79 -1.41 5.68
C ALA A 112 5.07 -0.60 5.41
N GLY A 113 5.09 0.63 5.88
CA GLY A 113 6.21 1.55 5.70
C GLY A 113 6.29 2.28 4.36
N SER A 114 5.43 1.92 3.40
CA SER A 114 5.51 2.45 2.04
C SER A 114 5.05 3.91 1.94
N LEU A 115 5.63 4.61 0.97
CA LEU A 115 5.11 5.89 0.50
C LEU A 115 3.81 5.66 -0.26
N ALA A 116 2.81 6.47 0.04
CA ALA A 116 1.54 6.47 -0.65
C ALA A 116 1.13 7.87 -1.10
N LEU A 117 0.49 7.95 -2.26
CA LEU A 117 -0.18 9.14 -2.75
C LEU A 117 -1.62 9.12 -2.26
N TYR A 118 -2.01 10.12 -1.49
CA TYR A 118 -3.38 10.31 -1.03
C TYR A 118 -4.23 11.03 -2.09
N ASP A 119 -5.36 10.42 -2.45
CA ASP A 119 -6.31 10.89 -3.47
C ASP A 119 -7.74 10.43 -3.08
N GLU A 120 -8.55 11.35 -2.57
CA GLU A 120 -9.94 11.10 -2.13
C GLU A 120 -10.88 10.77 -3.30
N SER A 121 -10.49 11.04 -4.54
CA SER A 121 -11.33 10.79 -5.73
C SER A 121 -11.34 9.32 -6.16
N LEU A 122 -10.48 8.50 -5.56
CA LEU A 122 -10.29 7.11 -5.92
C LEU A 122 -11.49 6.23 -5.54
N SER A 123 -12.02 5.56 -6.56
CA SER A 123 -13.17 4.65 -6.44
C SER A 123 -12.90 3.33 -7.14
N TYR A 124 -13.82 2.38 -7.03
CA TYR A 124 -13.74 1.08 -7.72
C TYR A 124 -13.53 1.18 -9.24
N ARG A 125 -13.82 2.34 -9.86
CA ARG A 125 -13.60 2.59 -11.28
C ARG A 125 -12.20 3.01 -11.65
N SER A 126 -11.46 3.60 -10.72
CA SER A 126 -10.10 4.06 -11.01
C SER A 126 -9.26 2.88 -11.50
N GLU A 127 -8.42 3.07 -12.51
CA GLU A 127 -7.54 1.99 -12.93
C GLU A 127 -6.46 1.76 -11.86
N ASN A 128 -6.06 0.50 -11.68
CA ASN A 128 -4.85 0.22 -10.91
C ASN A 128 -3.67 0.66 -11.76
N VAL A 129 -2.92 1.64 -11.28
CA VAL A 129 -1.65 2.01 -11.91
C VAL A 129 -0.69 0.85 -11.66
N ARG A 130 0.06 0.45 -12.69
CA ARG A 130 1.07 -0.61 -12.57
C ARG A 130 1.98 -0.30 -11.38
N PHE A 131 2.26 -1.31 -10.56
CA PHE A 131 3.06 -1.16 -9.34
C PHE A 131 2.44 -0.25 -8.29
N THR A 132 1.11 -0.15 -8.25
CA THR A 132 0.39 0.50 -7.15
C THR A 132 -0.69 -0.38 -6.58
N MET A 133 -0.91 -0.26 -5.27
CA MET A 133 -2.03 -0.91 -4.57
C MET A 133 -2.87 0.10 -3.80
N ARG A 134 -4.13 -0.25 -3.57
CA ARG A 134 -5.08 0.56 -2.82
C ARG A 134 -5.05 0.19 -1.35
N TYR A 135 -4.98 1.18 -0.47
CA TYR A 135 -4.95 0.97 0.97
C TYR A 135 -5.99 1.84 1.67
N ARG A 136 -6.71 1.28 2.66
CA ARG A 136 -7.89 1.90 3.29
C ARG A 136 -7.73 2.14 4.79
N GLU A 137 -6.87 1.39 5.48
CA GLU A 137 -6.70 1.47 6.94
C GLU A 137 -5.29 1.95 7.29
N PHE A 138 -5.10 3.26 7.42
CA PHE A 138 -3.82 3.80 7.86
C PHE A 138 -4.03 5.02 8.76
N SER A 139 -3.10 5.24 9.68
CA SER A 139 -2.93 6.52 10.34
C SER A 139 -1.98 7.36 9.48
N PRO A 140 -2.46 8.41 8.77
CA PRO A 140 -1.60 9.17 7.87
C PRO A 140 -0.50 9.88 8.65
N VAL A 141 0.74 9.65 8.22
CA VAL A 141 1.87 10.53 8.55
C VAL A 141 2.23 11.28 7.27
N PHE A 142 2.00 12.59 7.26
CA PHE A 142 2.31 13.41 6.09
C PHE A 142 3.83 13.45 5.84
N VAL A 143 4.21 13.32 4.58
CA VAL A 143 5.60 13.26 4.17
C VAL A 143 6.03 14.62 3.64
N ASN A 144 6.95 15.27 4.35
CA ASN A 144 7.55 16.53 3.92
C ASN A 144 8.71 16.31 2.94
N ASP A 145 9.45 15.21 3.10
CA ASP A 145 10.56 14.83 2.23
C ASP A 145 10.32 13.42 1.66
N VAL A 146 9.89 13.39 0.40
CA VAL A 146 9.60 12.16 -0.35
C VAL A 146 10.84 11.27 -0.48
N VAL A 147 12.03 11.86 -0.62
CA VAL A 147 13.28 11.11 -0.81
C VAL A 147 13.67 10.42 0.48
N ALA A 148 13.70 11.16 1.60
CA ALA A 148 13.98 10.60 2.91
C ALA A 148 12.95 9.51 3.29
N SER A 149 11.65 9.76 3.08
CA SER A 149 10.59 8.77 3.34
C SER A 149 10.72 7.52 2.47
N SER A 150 11.14 7.66 1.21
CA SER A 150 11.38 6.51 0.33
C SER A 150 12.58 5.69 0.78
N ARG A 151 13.66 6.34 1.21
CA ARG A 151 14.86 5.65 1.76
C ARG A 151 14.54 4.89 3.04
N ARG A 152 13.75 5.49 3.93
CA ARG A 152 13.16 4.84 5.12
C ARG A 152 12.39 3.56 4.76
N TYR A 153 11.60 3.62 3.68
CA TYR A 153 10.88 2.44 3.19
C TYR A 153 11.82 1.35 2.63
N ILE A 154 12.87 1.73 1.87
CA ILE A 154 13.90 0.77 1.42
C ILE A 154 14.54 0.08 2.63
N ALA A 155 14.97 0.86 3.63
CA ALA A 155 15.58 0.36 4.86
C ALA A 155 14.66 -0.64 5.57
N TYR A 156 13.39 -0.30 5.77
CA TYR A 156 12.43 -1.21 6.38
C TYR A 156 12.25 -2.51 5.59
N ARG A 157 12.03 -2.41 4.27
CA ARG A 157 11.83 -3.58 3.41
C ARG A 157 13.04 -4.50 3.43
N PHE A 158 14.23 -3.92 3.53
CA PHE A 158 15.47 -4.66 3.64
C PHE A 158 15.64 -5.28 5.03
N TYR A 159 15.36 -4.55 6.11
CA TYR A 159 15.34 -5.08 7.49
C TYR A 159 14.41 -6.30 7.63
N ARG A 160 13.23 -6.26 7.00
CA ARG A 160 12.28 -7.38 6.98
C ARG A 160 12.89 -8.69 6.46
N CYS A 161 13.90 -8.64 5.58
CA CYS A 161 14.61 -9.83 5.11
C CYS A 161 15.42 -10.53 6.21
N PHE A 162 15.71 -9.86 7.33
CA PHE A 162 16.55 -10.34 8.43
C PHE A 162 15.79 -10.52 9.76
N LEU A 163 14.47 -10.36 9.76
CA LEU A 163 13.63 -10.48 10.97
C LEU A 163 13.72 -11.85 11.66
N VAL A 164 14.14 -12.89 10.93
CA VAL A 164 14.39 -14.21 11.49
C VAL A 164 15.78 -14.19 12.16
N GLU A 165 15.81 -13.69 13.40
CA GLU A 165 16.86 -13.90 14.41
C GLU A 165 18.24 -13.22 14.26
N ASN A 166 18.39 -12.12 13.51
CA ASN A 166 19.74 -11.58 13.24
C ASN A 166 19.99 -10.09 13.55
N ASP A 167 19.38 -9.54 14.61
CA ASP A 167 19.77 -8.23 15.17
C ASP A 167 21.28 -8.18 15.53
N ALA A 168 21.85 -9.31 15.97
CA ALA A 168 23.27 -9.43 16.24
C ALA A 168 24.12 -9.29 14.97
N PHE A 169 23.69 -9.91 13.86
CA PHE A 169 24.34 -9.76 12.57
C PHE A 169 24.30 -8.31 12.10
N LEU A 170 23.12 -7.68 12.09
CA LEU A 170 22.95 -6.30 11.61
C LEU A 170 23.82 -5.29 12.39
N LYS A 171 24.08 -5.53 13.68
CA LYS A 171 24.99 -4.66 14.47
C LYS A 171 26.45 -4.73 14.03
N SER A 172 26.87 -5.84 13.44
CA SER A 172 28.25 -6.04 12.97
C SER A 172 28.41 -5.99 11.44
N ALA A 173 27.31 -5.97 10.69
CA ALA A 173 27.30 -6.07 9.24
C ALA A 173 27.69 -4.75 8.56
N THR A 174 28.32 -4.86 7.40
CA THR A 174 28.43 -3.76 6.44
C THR A 174 27.25 -3.79 5.46
N VAL A 175 27.07 -2.71 4.67
CA VAL A 175 26.05 -2.68 3.59
C VAL A 175 26.28 -3.82 2.59
N GLU A 176 27.53 -4.17 2.33
CA GLU A 176 27.88 -5.26 1.41
C GLU A 176 27.47 -6.63 1.97
N ASP A 177 27.76 -6.90 3.25
CA ASP A 177 27.35 -8.14 3.92
C ASP A 177 25.83 -8.32 3.90
N MET A 178 25.12 -7.21 4.14
CA MET A 178 23.66 -7.15 4.09
C MET A 178 23.12 -7.49 2.69
N VAL A 179 23.69 -6.89 1.64
CA VAL A 179 23.24 -7.11 0.27
C VAL A 179 23.55 -8.51 -0.21
N GLU A 180 24.75 -9.02 0.03
CA GLU A 180 25.16 -10.36 -0.39
C GLU A 180 24.32 -11.44 0.32
N LEU A 181 23.99 -11.26 1.60
CA LEU A 181 23.19 -12.23 2.34
C LEU A 181 21.73 -12.28 1.87
N ALA A 182 21.10 -11.12 1.63
CA ALA A 182 19.71 -11.08 1.17
C ALA A 182 19.55 -11.37 -0.33
N TYR A 183 20.55 -11.00 -1.14
CA TYR A 183 20.56 -11.13 -2.59
C TYR A 183 21.94 -11.57 -3.11
N PRO A 184 22.30 -12.86 -2.95
CA PRO A 184 23.60 -13.38 -3.38
C PRO A 184 23.88 -13.10 -4.86
N GLY A 185 25.08 -12.57 -5.15
CA GLY A 185 25.50 -12.23 -6.51
C GLY A 185 24.97 -10.87 -7.03
N PHE A 186 24.33 -10.08 -6.17
CA PHE A 186 23.96 -8.70 -6.50
C PHE A 186 25.22 -7.80 -6.47
N SER A 187 25.55 -7.17 -7.60
CA SER A 187 26.70 -6.27 -7.67
C SER A 187 26.45 -4.98 -6.87
N MET A 188 27.36 -4.64 -5.96
CA MET A 188 27.31 -3.38 -5.20
C MET A 188 27.25 -2.15 -6.12
N ASP A 189 27.89 -2.19 -7.28
CA ASP A 189 27.86 -1.11 -8.28
C ASP A 189 26.48 -0.90 -8.89
N SER A 190 25.59 -1.89 -8.78
CA SER A 190 24.19 -1.78 -9.22
C SER A 190 23.28 -1.09 -8.20
N LEU A 191 23.77 -0.77 -7.00
CA LEU A 191 22.98 -0.04 -6.00
C LEU A 191 22.86 1.43 -6.38
N SER A 192 21.63 1.93 -6.39
CA SER A 192 21.33 3.35 -6.49
C SER A 192 21.90 4.10 -5.27
N ILE A 193 22.14 5.41 -5.43
CA ILE A 193 22.58 6.27 -4.32
C ILE A 193 21.57 6.20 -3.16
N ASP A 194 20.27 6.23 -3.48
CA ASP A 194 19.21 6.16 -2.48
C ASP A 194 19.24 4.84 -1.70
N ALA A 195 19.51 3.72 -2.37
CA ALA A 195 19.65 2.43 -1.71
C ALA A 195 20.87 2.41 -0.76
N ARG A 196 22.01 2.94 -1.19
CA ARG A 196 23.22 3.02 -0.34
C ARG A 196 22.98 3.86 0.91
N VAL A 197 22.33 5.02 0.77
CA VAL A 197 21.96 5.88 1.89
C VAL A 197 20.97 5.17 2.81
N ALA A 198 19.93 4.54 2.25
CA ALA A 198 18.94 3.80 3.03
C ALA A 198 19.56 2.67 3.88
N LEU A 199 20.45 1.86 3.29
CA LEU A 199 21.09 0.74 4.00
C LEU A 199 22.12 1.23 5.02
N THR A 200 22.83 2.32 4.73
CA THR A 200 23.72 2.96 5.70
C THR A 200 22.92 3.52 6.88
N GLY A 201 21.79 4.18 6.60
CA GLY A 201 20.88 4.71 7.61
C GLY A 201 20.27 3.61 8.48
N LEU A 202 19.92 2.47 7.88
CA LEU A 202 19.46 1.28 8.60
C LEU A 202 20.51 0.79 9.62
N LEU A 203 21.77 0.64 9.19
CA LEU A 203 22.86 0.22 10.08
C LEU A 203 23.10 1.23 11.20
N ALA A 204 23.04 2.54 10.89
CA ALA A 204 23.17 3.59 11.89
C ALA A 204 22.03 3.55 12.92
N GLU A 205 20.79 3.30 12.49
CA GLU A 205 19.62 3.19 13.36
C GLU A 205 19.71 1.98 14.29
N VAL A 206 20.09 0.81 13.77
CA VAL A 206 20.25 -0.43 14.55
C VAL A 206 21.40 -0.33 15.57
N ASN A 207 22.45 0.42 15.23
CA ASN A 207 23.60 0.64 16.12
C ASN A 207 23.42 1.83 17.07
N SER A 208 22.33 2.58 16.96
CA SER A 208 22.03 3.67 17.87
C SER A 208 21.80 3.17 19.28
N SER A 209 22.32 3.90 20.27
CA SER A 209 22.07 3.65 21.69
C SER A 209 20.59 3.81 22.07
N GLU A 210 19.82 4.46 21.20
CA GLU A 210 18.40 4.69 21.42
C GLU A 210 17.51 3.56 20.84
N TYR A 211 18.09 2.60 20.10
CA TYR A 211 17.37 1.44 19.53
C TYR A 211 16.76 0.54 20.63
N LYS A 212 15.49 0.16 20.47
CA LYS A 212 14.74 -0.69 21.42
C LYS A 212 14.10 -1.88 20.70
N ILE A 213 13.88 -2.97 21.45
CA ILE A 213 13.37 -4.27 20.98
C ILE A 213 11.99 -4.19 20.28
N ASN A 214 11.23 -3.11 20.45
CA ASN A 214 9.91 -2.92 19.81
C ASN A 214 9.91 -1.82 18.74
N TYR A 215 11.09 -1.38 18.30
CA TYR A 215 11.19 -0.39 17.23
C TYR A 215 11.17 -1.06 15.87
N THR A 216 10.69 -0.32 14.87
CA THR A 216 10.75 -0.75 13.47
C THR A 216 11.84 0.05 12.76
N PRO A 217 13.02 -0.55 12.51
CA PRO A 217 14.07 0.08 11.73
C PRO A 217 13.55 0.59 10.39
N GLY A 218 14.01 1.78 9.99
CA GLY A 218 13.46 2.50 8.84
C GLY A 218 12.44 3.57 9.22
N PHE A 219 11.78 3.51 10.37
CA PHE A 219 10.76 4.50 10.74
C PHE A 219 11.03 5.24 12.04
N TRP A 220 12.04 4.83 12.80
CA TRP A 220 12.30 5.42 14.10
C TRP A 220 13.47 6.42 14.10
N GLY A 221 14.45 6.24 13.21
CA GLY A 221 15.55 7.18 13.01
C GLY A 221 15.09 8.60 12.66
N LYS A 222 15.92 9.61 12.95
CA LYS A 222 15.69 11.00 12.52
C LYS A 222 15.91 11.13 11.01
N ASP A 223 15.32 12.14 10.37
CA ASP A 223 15.42 12.32 8.91
C ASP A 223 16.87 12.47 8.43
N GLU A 224 17.75 13.06 9.24
CA GLU A 224 19.16 13.28 8.89
C GLU A 224 19.93 11.97 8.67
N VAL A 225 19.46 10.86 9.23
CA VAL A 225 20.06 9.52 9.02
C VAL A 225 19.80 9.00 7.60
N TYR A 226 18.79 9.55 6.92
CA TYR A 226 18.32 9.14 5.60
C TYR A 226 18.51 10.22 4.52
N GLN A 227 19.26 11.28 4.80
CA GLN A 227 19.59 12.37 3.87
C GLN A 227 20.95 12.17 3.20
#